data_AF-A0A8T4GWD1-F1
#
_entry.id   AF-A0A8T4GWD1-F1
#
_cell.length_a   1.000
_cell.length_b   1.000
_cell.length_c   1.000
_cell.angle_alpha   90.00
_cell.angle_beta   90.00
_cell.angle_gamma   90.00
#
_symmetry.space_group_name_H-M   'P 1'
#
loop_
_entity.id
_entity.type
_entity.pdbx_description
1 polymer ?
#
loop_
_entity_poly.entity_id
_entity_poly.type
_entity_poly.pdbx_seq_one_letter_code
_entity_poly.pdbx_strand_id
1 'polypeptide(L)'
;MRLQEYWGVGPKTADLLETELGVERAVRAIESADVGTLVDAGLPRGRATRILRRATGAAGLDTLGTGDARDVYGDLLGLAAQDALTDGAADRIRVLTPLETQEAAAERLDRVDAATEVWAGLDDAERAAVISAFEQYDEAGAGRRAAVEAVLDLRAVGSDGGGPFARLADLDAEALADAVDALGAVEGEFAAGGDEPLSVGEGADDRLDELRTQLTAARRLNDAALDVLETVRSQGVRSLEAFQSAVISYVAEETGATAGEIRAVAPDEARDESDFVSATLRALVEDLEEQVADRETTVAADLRETLGAAGEEIAAAVDAVDALAFDLSLARFAAKHDLTRPELVADGLAVRGARNLFLDGEIQPITYGVGEHAVAGHGRPSPPSGDRVTVLTGANSGGKTTLLETLCAVALLAAMGLPVPAEEAEVGRFDTVVFHRRHASFNAGVLESTLRSVVPPLTGEGRALMLVDEFEAITEPGRAADLLNGLVDLTVDRDALGVFVTHLAEDLSPLPDTARIDGIFAEGLTDDLDLRVDYQPRFGTVGRSTPEFIVSRLVANARDRDERAAFRSIAAAVGEEAVQRTLSDAEWEG
;
A
#
# COMPACT_ATOMS: atom_id res chain seq x y z
N MET A 1 0.99 22.97 17.89
CA MET A 1 2.29 22.39 17.47
C MET A 1 2.67 23.02 16.14
N ARG A 2 3.96 23.28 15.84
CA ARG A 2 4.31 23.85 14.53
C ARG A 2 4.47 22.70 13.54
N LEU A 3 3.73 22.72 12.41
CA LEU A 3 3.82 21.68 11.37
C LEU A 3 5.26 21.43 10.89
N GLN A 4 6.11 22.45 10.94
CA GLN A 4 7.53 22.38 10.58
C GLN A 4 8.38 21.53 11.55
N GLU A 5 7.83 21.11 12.68
CA GLU A 5 8.47 20.17 13.62
C GLU A 5 8.46 18.74 13.07
N TYR A 6 7.53 18.41 12.16
CA TYR A 6 7.50 17.12 11.48
C TYR A 6 8.54 17.06 10.36
N TRP A 7 9.24 15.94 10.30
CA TRP A 7 10.29 15.73 9.32
C TRP A 7 9.74 15.81 7.88
N GLY A 8 10.45 16.54 7.02
CA GLY A 8 10.08 16.68 5.61
C GLY A 8 8.99 17.73 5.34
N VAL A 9 8.40 18.32 6.39
CA VAL A 9 7.48 19.45 6.31
C VAL A 9 8.28 20.77 6.33
N GLY A 10 8.72 21.21 5.15
CA GLY A 10 9.36 22.52 5.00
C GLY A 10 8.33 23.67 5.04
N PRO A 11 8.78 24.94 5.07
CA PRO A 11 7.88 26.10 5.15
C PRO A 11 6.76 26.09 4.11
N LYS A 12 7.09 25.80 2.84
CA LYS A 12 6.09 25.71 1.77
C LYS A 12 5.04 24.61 1.98
N THR A 13 5.45 23.49 2.58
CA THR A 13 4.54 22.37 2.85
C THR A 13 3.68 22.67 4.08
N ALA A 14 4.25 23.30 5.10
CA ALA A 14 3.49 23.78 6.25
C ALA A 14 2.45 24.82 5.81
N ASP A 15 2.83 25.81 4.99
CA ASP A 15 1.93 26.85 4.50
C ASP A 15 0.78 26.25 3.67
N LEU A 16 1.08 25.27 2.80
CA LEU A 16 0.06 24.55 2.02
C LEU A 16 -0.93 23.83 2.95
N LEU A 17 -0.43 23.00 3.87
CA LEU A 17 -1.27 22.24 4.79
C LEU A 17 -2.08 23.13 5.73
N GLU A 18 -1.50 24.23 6.20
CA GLU A 18 -2.20 25.21 7.04
C GLU A 18 -3.28 25.95 6.26
N THR A 19 -3.06 26.25 4.98
CA THR A 19 -4.04 26.92 4.12
C THR A 19 -5.21 26.00 3.76
N GLU A 20 -4.92 24.74 3.40
CA GLU A 20 -5.95 23.82 2.89
C GLU A 20 -6.68 23.05 4.01
N LEU A 21 -5.99 22.67 5.09
CA LEU A 21 -6.56 21.84 6.17
C LEU A 21 -6.68 22.56 7.52
N GLY A 22 -5.90 23.64 7.72
CA GLY A 22 -5.64 24.18 9.05
C GLY A 22 -4.68 23.30 9.87
N VAL A 23 -4.07 23.91 10.90
CA VAL A 23 -2.99 23.27 11.68
C VAL A 23 -3.45 22.00 12.38
N GLU A 24 -4.63 21.99 13.01
CA GLU A 24 -5.09 20.85 13.81
C GLU A 24 -5.40 19.62 12.95
N ARG A 25 -6.10 19.79 11.82
CA ARG A 25 -6.42 18.68 10.91
C ARG A 25 -5.15 18.16 10.23
N ALA A 26 -4.22 19.06 9.84
CA ALA A 26 -2.93 18.65 9.30
C ALA A 26 -2.06 17.86 10.30
N VAL A 27 -2.02 18.28 11.58
CA VAL A 27 -1.33 17.53 12.65
C VAL A 27 -1.96 16.15 12.82
N ARG A 28 -3.29 16.09 12.91
CA ARG A 28 -4.02 14.82 13.06
C ARG A 28 -3.71 13.87 11.91
N ALA A 29 -3.78 14.34 10.66
CA ALA A 29 -3.47 13.55 9.48
C ALA A 29 -2.01 13.03 9.48
N ILE A 30 -1.06 13.83 9.98
CA ILE A 30 0.33 13.39 10.09
C ILE A 30 0.49 12.31 11.16
N GLU A 31 -0.12 12.49 12.33
CA GLU A 31 -0.01 11.55 13.44
C GLU A 31 -0.77 10.23 13.19
N SER A 32 -1.88 10.27 12.45
CA SER A 32 -2.63 9.09 12.02
C SER A 32 -2.08 8.42 10.76
N ALA A 33 -1.02 8.97 10.16
CA ALA A 33 -0.46 8.52 8.88
C ALA A 33 -1.46 8.51 7.71
N ASP A 34 -2.38 9.47 7.68
CA ASP A 34 -3.40 9.63 6.66
C ASP A 34 -2.80 10.29 5.40
N VAL A 35 -2.44 9.45 4.42
CA VAL A 35 -1.88 9.91 3.14
C VAL A 35 -2.94 10.64 2.31
N GLY A 36 -4.19 10.17 2.34
CA GLY A 36 -5.29 10.71 1.53
C GLY A 36 -5.53 12.18 1.85
N THR A 37 -5.73 12.50 3.14
CA THR A 37 -5.91 13.89 3.59
C THR A 37 -4.77 14.82 3.16
N LEU A 38 -3.51 14.34 3.16
CA LEU A 38 -2.39 15.16 2.69
C LEU A 38 -2.41 15.33 1.16
N VAL A 39 -2.78 14.29 0.42
CA VAL A 39 -2.87 14.33 -1.06
C VAL A 39 -3.99 15.26 -1.51
N ASP A 40 -5.14 15.23 -0.86
CA ASP A 40 -6.29 16.10 -1.14
C ASP A 40 -5.95 17.57 -0.87
N ALA A 41 -5.10 17.83 0.13
CA ALA A 41 -4.51 19.14 0.38
C ALA A 41 -3.44 19.56 -0.66
N GLY A 42 -3.26 18.78 -1.74
CA GLY A 42 -2.38 19.11 -2.87
C GLY A 42 -0.94 18.62 -2.74
N LEU A 43 -0.61 17.77 -1.76
CA LEU A 43 0.71 17.13 -1.73
C LEU A 43 0.81 15.99 -2.73
N PRO A 44 1.92 15.87 -3.49
CA PRO A 44 2.16 14.67 -4.27
C PRO A 44 2.22 13.44 -3.35
N ARG A 45 1.48 12.36 -3.70
CA ARG A 45 1.37 11.13 -2.90
C ARG A 45 2.73 10.59 -2.42
N GLY A 46 3.71 10.46 -3.31
CA GLY A 46 5.05 10.01 -2.93
C GLY A 46 5.80 10.92 -1.95
N ARG A 47 5.44 12.21 -1.85
CA ARG A 47 5.94 13.13 -0.82
C ARG A 47 5.20 12.95 0.49
N ALA A 48 3.87 12.83 0.45
CA ALA A 48 3.03 12.56 1.62
C ALA A 48 3.48 11.27 2.32
N THR A 49 3.58 10.15 1.60
CA THR A 49 4.06 8.86 2.13
C THR A 49 5.42 8.99 2.82
N ARG A 50 6.36 9.76 2.24
CA ARG A 50 7.72 9.93 2.81
C ARG A 50 7.72 10.74 4.10
N ILE A 51 6.90 11.78 4.17
CA ILE A 51 6.72 12.60 5.37
C ILE A 51 6.14 11.71 6.47
N LEU A 52 5.02 11.05 6.18
CA LEU A 52 4.29 10.22 7.13
C LEU A 52 5.12 9.07 7.67
N ARG A 53 5.78 8.31 6.79
CA ARG A 53 6.66 7.19 7.17
C ARG A 53 7.74 7.58 8.18
N ARG A 54 8.29 8.80 8.08
CA ARG A 54 9.28 9.31 9.05
C ARG A 54 8.65 9.97 10.26
N ALA A 55 7.45 10.54 10.14
CA ALA A 55 6.74 11.13 11.28
C ALA A 55 6.28 10.06 12.27
N THR A 56 5.78 8.93 11.77
CA THR A 56 5.17 7.88 12.60
C THR A 56 6.07 6.69 12.90
N GLY A 57 7.15 6.49 12.13
CA GLY A 57 8.01 5.31 12.22
C GLY A 57 9.51 5.60 12.19
N ALA A 58 9.94 6.77 12.67
CA ALA A 58 11.35 7.18 12.62
C ALA A 58 12.31 6.13 13.20
N ALA A 59 11.98 5.58 14.38
CA ALA A 59 12.82 4.58 15.05
C ALA A 59 12.91 3.26 14.26
N GLY A 60 11.80 2.81 13.65
CA GLY A 60 11.78 1.62 12.80
C GLY A 60 12.63 1.76 11.53
N LEU A 61 12.83 2.98 11.04
CA LEU A 61 13.67 3.21 9.85
C LEU A 61 15.17 3.06 10.13
N ASP A 62 15.60 3.10 11.40
CA ASP A 62 17.00 2.85 11.77
C ASP A 62 17.39 1.38 11.53
N THR A 63 16.41 0.46 11.49
CA THR A 63 16.59 -0.91 11.02
C THR A 63 17.12 -0.99 9.59
N LEU A 64 16.88 0.02 8.75
CA LEU A 64 17.33 0.05 7.35
C LEU A 64 18.73 0.67 7.25
N GLY A 65 19.76 -0.14 7.51
CA GLY A 65 21.14 0.31 7.67
C GLY A 65 21.78 0.90 6.41
N THR A 66 21.39 0.43 5.23
CA THR A 66 22.00 0.83 3.94
C THR A 66 20.98 1.30 2.91
N GLY A 67 21.46 1.89 1.81
CA GLY A 67 20.62 2.23 0.66
C GLY A 67 19.94 1.00 0.07
N ASP A 68 20.70 -0.05 -0.22
CA ASP A 68 20.16 -1.26 -0.86
C ASP A 68 19.12 -1.98 0.02
N ALA A 69 19.24 -1.92 1.36
CA ALA A 69 18.21 -2.43 2.27
C ALA A 69 16.92 -1.59 2.22
N ARG A 70 17.03 -0.27 2.06
CA ARG A 70 15.88 0.62 1.87
C ARG A 70 15.19 0.36 0.52
N ASP A 71 15.96 -0.01 -0.50
CA ASP A 71 15.41 -0.36 -1.81
C ASP A 71 14.59 -1.66 -1.71
N VAL A 72 15.13 -2.74 -1.12
CA VAL A 72 14.36 -3.99 -0.86
C VAL A 72 13.09 -3.70 -0.07
N TYR A 73 13.19 -2.92 1.00
CA TYR A 73 12.03 -2.51 1.80
C TYR A 73 11.00 -1.72 0.97
N GLY A 74 11.43 -0.79 0.11
CA GLY A 74 10.57 -0.05 -0.78
C GLY A 74 9.83 -0.95 -1.79
N ASP A 75 10.55 -1.91 -2.36
CA ASP A 75 10.02 -2.88 -3.31
C ASP A 75 9.00 -3.82 -2.65
N LEU A 76 9.26 -4.26 -1.41
CA LEU A 76 8.31 -5.05 -0.61
C LEU A 76 6.98 -4.32 -0.38
N LEU A 77 7.05 -3.05 0.05
CA LEU A 77 5.84 -2.25 0.26
C LEU A 77 5.11 -1.96 -1.06
N GLY A 78 5.86 -1.77 -2.14
CA GLY A 78 5.32 -1.60 -3.48
C GLY A 78 4.59 -2.85 -3.97
N LEU A 79 5.11 -4.03 -3.67
CA LEU A 79 4.50 -5.31 -4.00
C LEU A 79 3.23 -5.54 -3.17
N ALA A 80 3.30 -5.38 -1.85
CA ALA A 80 2.16 -5.54 -0.95
C ALA A 80 1.01 -4.55 -1.26
N ALA A 81 1.33 -3.31 -1.62
CA ALA A 81 0.32 -2.31 -1.96
C ALA A 81 -0.40 -2.58 -3.30
N GLN A 82 0.11 -3.46 -4.17
CA GLN A 82 -0.59 -3.86 -5.40
C GLN A 82 -1.79 -4.77 -5.12
N ASP A 83 -1.80 -5.45 -3.98
CA ASP A 83 -2.88 -6.35 -3.56
C ASP A 83 -3.89 -5.66 -2.62
N ALA A 84 -3.80 -4.32 -2.51
CA ALA A 84 -4.71 -3.53 -1.71
C ALA A 84 -6.15 -3.59 -2.24
N LEU A 85 -7.12 -3.58 -1.31
CA LEU A 85 -8.55 -3.53 -1.61
C LEU A 85 -9.04 -2.09 -1.79
N THR A 86 -8.37 -1.12 -1.17
CA THR A 86 -8.70 0.30 -1.27
C THR A 86 -7.44 1.13 -1.44
N ASP A 87 -7.57 2.32 -2.02
CA ASP A 87 -6.52 3.34 -2.13
C ASP A 87 -5.97 3.69 -0.73
N GLY A 88 -6.85 3.82 0.25
CA GLY A 88 -6.49 4.07 1.66
C GLY A 88 -5.65 2.93 2.26
N ALA A 89 -6.02 1.67 2.00
CA ALA A 89 -5.23 0.51 2.43
C ALA A 89 -3.87 0.46 1.74
N ALA A 90 -3.80 0.76 0.44
CA ALA A 90 -2.54 0.81 -0.31
C ALA A 90 -1.60 1.87 0.28
N ASP A 91 -2.13 3.04 0.59
CA ASP A 91 -1.39 4.14 1.18
C ASP A 91 -0.90 3.80 2.61
N ARG A 92 -1.74 3.13 3.41
CA ARG A 92 -1.37 2.64 4.75
C ARG A 92 -0.27 1.58 4.71
N ILE A 93 -0.32 0.65 3.74
CA ILE A 93 0.76 -0.32 3.50
C ILE A 93 2.06 0.42 3.16
N ARG A 94 2.01 1.44 2.30
CA ARG A 94 3.20 2.20 1.89
C ARG A 94 3.85 3.00 3.02
N VAL A 95 3.19 3.21 4.16
CA VAL A 95 3.81 3.89 5.31
C VAL A 95 4.24 2.93 6.41
N LEU A 96 4.04 1.61 6.25
CA LEU A 96 4.51 0.61 7.20
C LEU A 96 6.01 0.71 7.43
N THR A 97 6.45 0.64 8.67
CA THR A 97 7.86 0.61 9.06
C THR A 97 8.15 -0.64 9.88
N PRO A 98 9.42 -1.10 9.94
CA PRO A 98 9.84 -2.10 10.91
C PRO A 98 9.39 -1.71 12.33
N LEU A 99 8.91 -2.69 13.09
CA LEU A 99 8.38 -2.49 14.43
C LEU A 99 9.51 -2.53 15.47
N GLU A 100 9.39 -1.71 16.52
CA GLU A 100 10.44 -1.56 17.53
C GLU A 100 10.60 -2.79 18.45
N THR A 101 9.57 -3.65 18.52
CA THR A 101 9.55 -4.82 19.40
C THR A 101 9.02 -6.05 18.66
N GLN A 102 9.53 -7.22 19.05
CA GLN A 102 9.02 -8.51 18.55
C GLN A 102 7.59 -8.77 19.01
N GLU A 103 7.16 -8.21 20.15
CA GLU A 103 5.78 -8.30 20.63
C GLU A 103 4.82 -7.58 19.67
N ALA A 104 5.13 -6.34 19.26
CA ALA A 104 4.33 -5.63 18.28
C ALA A 104 4.31 -6.35 16.92
N ALA A 105 5.44 -6.96 16.52
CA ALA A 105 5.52 -7.77 15.31
C ALA A 105 4.64 -9.03 15.40
N ALA A 106 4.66 -9.72 16.53
CA ALA A 106 3.81 -10.88 16.80
C ALA A 106 2.32 -10.51 16.78
N GLU A 107 1.92 -9.41 17.42
CA GLU A 107 0.53 -8.93 17.40
C GLU A 107 0.03 -8.60 16.00
N ARG A 108 0.89 -8.03 15.13
CA ARG A 108 0.53 -7.79 13.73
C ARG A 108 0.45 -9.09 12.95
N LEU A 109 1.39 -10.03 13.15
CA LEU A 109 1.33 -11.36 12.54
C LEU A 109 0.04 -12.08 12.93
N ASP A 110 -0.40 -12.02 14.19
CA ASP A 110 -1.67 -12.62 14.64
C ASP A 110 -2.87 -12.07 13.87
N ARG A 111 -2.91 -10.75 13.63
CA ARG A 111 -3.98 -10.14 12.84
C ARG A 111 -3.92 -10.53 11.37
N VAL A 112 -2.73 -10.53 10.77
CA VAL A 112 -2.55 -10.89 9.35
C VAL A 112 -2.85 -12.37 9.11
N ASP A 113 -2.46 -13.26 10.02
CA ASP A 113 -2.76 -14.69 9.93
C ASP A 113 -4.26 -14.93 10.05
N ALA A 114 -4.93 -14.30 11.04
CA ALA A 114 -6.39 -14.40 11.16
C ALA A 114 -7.12 -13.89 9.90
N ALA A 115 -6.62 -12.82 9.28
CA ALA A 115 -7.16 -12.31 8.02
C ALA A 115 -6.87 -13.26 6.84
N THR A 116 -5.68 -13.88 6.81
CA THR A 116 -5.28 -14.87 5.79
C THR A 116 -6.13 -16.12 5.86
N GLU A 117 -6.38 -16.65 7.07
CA GLU A 117 -7.25 -17.79 7.29
C GLU A 117 -8.67 -17.52 6.80
N VAL A 118 -9.23 -16.35 7.12
CA VAL A 118 -10.56 -15.96 6.65
C VAL A 118 -10.57 -15.81 5.12
N TRP A 119 -9.61 -15.09 4.53
CA TRP A 119 -9.54 -14.91 3.08
C TRP A 119 -9.39 -16.24 2.31
N ALA A 120 -8.60 -17.17 2.86
CA ALA A 120 -8.43 -18.51 2.30
C ALA A 120 -9.71 -19.36 2.43
N GLY A 121 -10.50 -19.14 3.47
CA GLY A 121 -11.78 -19.80 3.71
C GLY A 121 -12.93 -19.36 2.79
N LEU A 122 -12.90 -18.11 2.31
CA LEU A 122 -13.90 -17.59 1.37
C LEU A 122 -13.85 -18.34 0.03
N ASP A 123 -15.02 -18.61 -0.55
CA ASP A 123 -15.12 -19.11 -1.92
C ASP A 123 -14.89 -17.99 -2.96
N ASP A 124 -14.82 -18.36 -4.24
CA ASP A 124 -14.52 -17.39 -5.31
C ASP A 124 -15.62 -16.32 -5.48
N ALA A 125 -16.88 -16.65 -5.18
CA ALA A 125 -17.99 -15.70 -5.26
C ALA A 125 -17.98 -14.73 -4.07
N GLU A 126 -17.68 -15.22 -2.88
CA GLU A 126 -17.51 -14.42 -1.66
C GLU A 126 -16.32 -13.46 -1.79
N ARG A 127 -15.16 -13.94 -2.29
CA ARG A 127 -14.00 -13.08 -2.58
C ARG A 127 -14.33 -11.99 -3.59
N ALA A 128 -15.07 -12.33 -4.65
CA ALA A 128 -15.50 -11.35 -5.64
C ALA A 128 -16.45 -10.30 -5.05
N ALA A 129 -17.35 -10.70 -4.15
CA ALA A 129 -18.25 -9.79 -3.45
C ALA A 129 -17.49 -8.84 -2.53
N VAL A 130 -16.50 -9.34 -1.76
CA VAL A 130 -15.64 -8.50 -0.92
C VAL A 130 -14.87 -7.46 -1.75
N ILE A 131 -14.25 -7.91 -2.85
CA ILE A 131 -13.53 -6.99 -3.75
C ILE A 131 -14.48 -5.93 -4.30
N SER A 132 -15.66 -6.33 -4.80
CA SER A 132 -16.64 -5.42 -5.37
C SER A 132 -17.19 -4.41 -4.36
N ALA A 133 -17.34 -4.79 -3.08
CA ALA A 133 -17.76 -3.86 -2.04
C ALA A 133 -16.71 -2.77 -1.77
N PHE A 134 -15.42 -3.14 -1.74
CA PHE A 134 -14.35 -2.15 -1.56
C PHE A 134 -14.10 -1.30 -2.81
N GLU A 135 -14.30 -1.84 -4.02
CA GLU A 135 -14.26 -1.04 -5.25
C GLU A 135 -15.37 0.03 -5.24
N GLN A 136 -16.59 -0.33 -4.84
CA GLN A 136 -17.69 0.63 -4.69
C GLN A 136 -17.42 1.68 -3.60
N TYR A 137 -16.81 1.27 -2.49
CA TYR A 137 -16.39 2.17 -1.42
C TYR A 137 -15.45 3.27 -1.92
N ASP A 138 -14.41 2.90 -2.68
CA ASP A 138 -13.46 3.84 -3.26
C ASP A 138 -14.10 4.72 -4.36
N GLU A 139 -14.93 4.13 -5.24
CA GLU A 139 -15.64 4.87 -6.29
C GLU A 139 -16.60 5.93 -5.72
N ALA A 140 -17.19 5.67 -4.55
CA ALA A 140 -18.01 6.61 -3.80
C ALA A 140 -17.20 7.62 -2.97
N GLY A 141 -15.88 7.63 -3.10
CA GLY A 141 -14.98 8.61 -2.47
C GLY A 141 -14.58 8.28 -1.03
N ALA A 142 -14.75 7.03 -0.58
CA ALA A 142 -14.35 6.56 0.75
C ALA A 142 -14.90 7.42 1.92
N GLY A 143 -16.08 8.02 1.73
CA GLY A 143 -16.75 8.83 2.73
C GLY A 143 -17.57 8.00 3.73
N ARG A 144 -18.16 8.68 4.73
CA ARG A 144 -19.01 8.02 5.74
C ARG A 144 -20.13 7.19 5.15
N ARG A 145 -20.85 7.72 4.15
CA ARG A 145 -21.93 6.99 3.47
C ARG A 145 -21.42 5.69 2.86
N ALA A 146 -20.34 5.80 2.09
CA ALA A 146 -19.70 4.66 1.44
C ALA A 146 -19.24 3.62 2.47
N ALA A 147 -18.69 4.05 3.61
CA ALA A 147 -18.30 3.14 4.68
C ALA A 147 -19.50 2.37 5.23
N VAL A 148 -20.61 3.06 5.51
CA VAL A 148 -21.82 2.40 6.02
C VAL A 148 -22.40 1.42 5.01
N GLU A 149 -22.51 1.81 3.73
CA GLU A 149 -22.94 0.92 2.64
C GLU A 149 -22.02 -0.32 2.55
N ALA A 150 -20.70 -0.12 2.59
CA ALA A 150 -19.72 -1.21 2.59
C ALA A 150 -19.87 -2.13 3.82
N VAL A 151 -20.16 -1.61 5.01
CA VAL A 151 -20.46 -2.45 6.18
C VAL A 151 -21.66 -3.35 5.92
N LEU A 152 -22.76 -2.79 5.40
CA LEU A 152 -23.99 -3.55 5.14
C LEU A 152 -23.75 -4.66 4.11
N ASP A 153 -23.00 -4.37 3.05
CA ASP A 153 -22.64 -5.35 2.01
C ASP A 153 -21.70 -6.43 2.54
N LEU A 154 -20.63 -6.05 3.26
CA LEU A 154 -19.61 -6.98 3.76
C LEU A 154 -20.15 -7.88 4.88
N ARG A 155 -21.14 -7.44 5.65
CA ARG A 155 -21.83 -8.29 6.64
C ARG A 155 -22.63 -9.42 5.99
N ALA A 156 -23.13 -9.22 4.78
CA ALA A 156 -23.83 -10.28 4.05
C ALA A 156 -22.88 -11.42 3.63
N VAL A 157 -21.61 -11.11 3.41
CA VAL A 157 -20.56 -12.07 3.02
C VAL A 157 -19.91 -12.73 4.24
N GLY A 158 -19.59 -11.96 5.29
CA GLY A 158 -18.88 -12.42 6.48
C GLY A 158 -19.76 -13.08 7.56
N SER A 159 -20.63 -14.03 7.20
CA SER A 159 -21.74 -14.50 8.04
C SER A 159 -21.34 -15.15 9.38
N ASP A 160 -20.10 -15.65 9.51
CA ASP A 160 -19.62 -16.32 10.73
C ASP A 160 -18.98 -15.35 11.76
N GLY A 161 -18.85 -14.06 11.44
CA GLY A 161 -18.37 -13.01 12.36
C GLY A 161 -16.95 -13.21 12.92
N GLY A 162 -16.17 -14.14 12.36
CA GLY A 162 -14.82 -14.47 12.81
C GLY A 162 -13.72 -13.60 12.18
N GLY A 163 -12.59 -13.50 12.87
CA GLY A 163 -11.39 -12.82 12.37
C GLY A 163 -11.60 -11.32 12.13
N PRO A 164 -11.12 -10.75 11.00
CA PRO A 164 -11.16 -9.31 10.78
C PRO A 164 -12.59 -8.77 10.59
N PHE A 165 -13.58 -9.61 10.26
CA PHE A 165 -15.00 -9.23 10.10
C PHE A 165 -15.73 -9.04 11.44
N ALA A 166 -15.16 -9.47 12.57
CA ALA A 166 -15.78 -9.34 13.89
C ALA A 166 -16.18 -7.88 14.20
N ARG A 167 -15.34 -6.92 13.79
CA ARG A 167 -15.60 -5.48 13.96
C ARG A 167 -16.89 -5.02 13.27
N LEU A 168 -17.27 -5.66 12.16
CA LEU A 168 -18.51 -5.36 11.45
C LEU A 168 -19.73 -5.99 12.14
N ALA A 169 -19.54 -7.17 12.73
CA ALA A 169 -20.62 -7.91 13.39
C ALA A 169 -21.12 -7.19 14.66
N ASP A 170 -20.23 -6.48 15.35
CA ASP A 170 -20.53 -5.72 16.57
C ASP A 170 -21.32 -4.42 16.32
N LEU A 171 -21.43 -3.97 15.07
CA LEU A 171 -22.16 -2.75 14.71
C LEU A 171 -23.67 -2.98 14.67
N ASP A 172 -24.45 -1.95 15.00
CA ASP A 172 -25.92 -1.97 14.87
C ASP A 172 -26.33 -1.76 13.40
N ALA A 173 -26.80 -2.83 12.75
CA ALA A 173 -27.19 -2.80 11.35
C ALA A 173 -28.43 -1.91 11.08
N GLU A 174 -29.35 -1.82 12.04
CA GLU A 174 -30.60 -1.08 11.87
C GLU A 174 -30.32 0.43 11.94
N ALA A 175 -29.57 0.86 12.96
CA ALA A 175 -29.11 2.25 13.06
C ALA A 175 -28.25 2.68 11.87
N LEU A 176 -27.39 1.79 11.36
CA LEU A 176 -26.59 2.06 10.16
C LEU A 176 -27.45 2.18 8.89
N ALA A 177 -28.46 1.33 8.72
CA ALA A 177 -29.36 1.41 7.57
C ALA A 177 -30.13 2.75 7.55
N ASP A 178 -30.67 3.18 8.70
CA ASP A 178 -31.35 4.47 8.83
C ASP A 178 -30.38 5.65 8.55
N ALA A 179 -29.11 5.50 8.94
CA ALA A 179 -28.09 6.50 8.68
C ALA A 179 -27.70 6.62 7.20
N VAL A 180 -27.75 5.55 6.40
CA VAL A 180 -27.43 5.61 4.95
C VAL A 180 -28.35 6.58 4.23
N ASP A 181 -29.65 6.45 4.45
CA ASP A 181 -30.65 7.32 3.82
C ASP A 181 -30.42 8.78 4.21
N ALA A 182 -30.18 9.03 5.50
CA ALA A 182 -29.89 10.36 6.00
C ALA A 182 -28.58 10.94 5.42
N LEU A 183 -27.50 10.15 5.36
CA LEU A 183 -26.23 10.56 4.75
C LEU A 183 -26.37 10.85 3.26
N GLY A 184 -27.25 10.13 2.57
CA GLY A 184 -27.55 10.35 1.16
C GLY A 184 -28.36 11.62 0.87
N ALA A 185 -29.12 12.09 1.86
CA ALA A 185 -29.92 13.30 1.80
C ALA A 185 -29.12 14.59 2.12
N VAL A 186 -27.86 14.48 2.53
CA VAL A 186 -27.00 15.64 2.83
C VAL A 186 -26.08 15.95 1.65
N GLU A 187 -25.96 17.23 1.31
CA GLU A 187 -24.92 17.73 0.42
C GLU A 187 -23.69 18.20 1.21
N GLY A 188 -22.51 17.65 0.90
CA GLY A 188 -21.24 18.03 1.51
C GLY A 188 -20.87 17.25 2.78
N GLU A 189 -19.79 17.65 3.45
CA GLU A 189 -19.35 17.01 4.70
C GLU A 189 -20.20 17.47 5.90
N PHE A 190 -20.81 16.52 6.61
CA PHE A 190 -21.44 16.78 7.91
C PHE A 190 -20.41 16.62 9.04
N ALA A 191 -20.26 17.62 9.91
CA ALA A 191 -19.53 17.48 11.16
C ALA A 191 -20.50 17.09 12.29
N ALA A 192 -20.36 15.87 12.82
CA ALA A 192 -21.14 15.46 13.99
C ALA A 192 -20.86 16.42 15.17
N GLY A 193 -21.91 17.07 15.67
CA GLY A 193 -21.83 17.98 16.82
C GLY A 193 -21.52 19.46 16.50
N GLY A 194 -21.53 19.87 15.23
CA GLY A 194 -21.42 21.28 14.83
C GLY A 194 -22.77 21.99 14.66
N ASP A 195 -22.82 23.29 14.98
CA ASP A 195 -23.93 24.20 14.64
C ASP A 195 -23.94 24.62 13.15
N GLU A 196 -23.12 23.99 12.30
CA GLU A 196 -23.01 24.36 10.89
C GLU A 196 -24.32 24.05 10.12
N PRO A 197 -24.67 24.88 9.11
CA PRO A 197 -25.82 24.62 8.25
C PRO A 197 -25.59 23.31 7.48
N LEU A 198 -26.46 22.33 7.71
CA LEU A 198 -26.53 21.11 6.91
C LEU A 198 -27.26 21.45 5.61
N SER A 199 -26.62 21.21 4.47
CA SER A 199 -27.22 21.40 3.14
C SER A 199 -28.05 20.17 2.78
N VAL A 200 -29.31 20.36 2.40
CA VAL A 200 -30.24 19.28 2.09
C VAL A 200 -30.24 19.04 0.58
N GLY A 201 -29.83 17.84 0.16
CA GLY A 201 -29.81 17.45 -1.25
C GLY A 201 -31.18 17.19 -1.85
N GLU A 202 -31.23 17.05 -3.17
CA GLU A 202 -32.42 16.55 -3.88
C GLU A 202 -32.75 15.11 -3.44
N GLY A 203 -34.03 14.78 -3.37
CA GLY A 203 -34.52 13.45 -2.95
C GLY A 203 -34.59 13.25 -1.43
N ALA A 204 -34.14 14.24 -0.64
CA ALA A 204 -34.25 14.20 0.82
C ALA A 204 -35.70 14.33 1.31
N ASP A 205 -36.52 15.11 0.61
CA ASP A 205 -37.91 15.34 0.94
C ASP A 205 -38.72 15.75 -0.30
N ASP A 206 -39.72 14.94 -0.66
CA ASP A 206 -40.56 15.15 -1.84
C ASP A 206 -41.22 16.55 -1.85
N ARG A 207 -41.62 17.06 -0.67
CA ARG A 207 -42.28 18.37 -0.56
C ARG A 207 -41.29 19.51 -0.75
N LEU A 208 -40.07 19.41 -0.21
CA LEU A 208 -39.01 20.38 -0.43
C LEU A 208 -38.64 20.45 -1.91
N ASP A 209 -38.52 19.30 -2.58
CA ASP A 209 -38.21 19.23 -4.01
C ASP A 209 -39.34 19.83 -4.87
N GLU A 210 -40.60 19.58 -4.50
CA GLU A 210 -41.75 20.22 -5.12
C GLU A 210 -41.69 21.75 -4.96
N LEU A 211 -41.43 22.26 -3.76
CA LEU A 211 -41.32 23.69 -3.47
C LEU A 211 -40.15 24.35 -4.23
N ARG A 212 -38.99 23.68 -4.30
CA ARG A 212 -37.82 24.13 -5.08
C ARG A 212 -38.14 24.22 -6.58
N THR A 213 -38.90 23.25 -7.09
CA THR A 213 -39.39 23.24 -8.48
C THR A 213 -40.36 24.40 -8.74
N GLN A 214 -41.34 24.59 -7.85
CA GLN A 214 -42.31 25.69 -7.91
C GLN A 214 -41.60 27.05 -7.88
N LEU A 215 -40.64 27.23 -6.97
CA LEU A 215 -39.85 28.46 -6.83
C LEU A 215 -39.04 28.76 -8.09
N THR A 216 -38.40 27.75 -8.66
CA THR A 216 -37.64 27.90 -9.92
C THR A 216 -38.55 28.34 -11.07
N ALA A 217 -39.74 27.75 -11.18
CA ALA A 217 -40.73 28.15 -12.17
C ALA A 217 -41.25 29.58 -11.92
N ALA A 218 -41.55 29.94 -10.67
CA ALA A 218 -42.02 31.27 -10.28
C ALA A 218 -40.97 32.35 -10.58
N ARG A 219 -39.69 32.10 -10.28
CA ARG A 219 -38.57 32.99 -10.64
C ARG A 219 -38.47 33.20 -12.15
N ARG A 220 -38.57 32.12 -12.94
CA ARG A 220 -38.59 32.20 -14.41
C ARG A 220 -39.72 33.09 -14.92
N LEU A 221 -40.93 32.93 -14.39
CA LEU A 221 -42.07 33.75 -14.76
C LEU A 221 -41.89 35.21 -14.31
N ASN A 222 -41.35 35.44 -13.11
CA ASN A 222 -41.06 36.78 -12.59
C ASN A 222 -40.06 37.54 -13.47
N ASP A 223 -38.99 36.87 -13.92
CA ASP A 223 -38.02 37.45 -14.85
C ASP A 223 -38.63 37.73 -16.23
N ALA A 224 -39.67 36.98 -16.61
CA ALA A 224 -40.42 37.10 -17.86
C ALA A 224 -41.82 37.73 -17.68
N ALA A 225 -42.03 38.57 -16.67
CA ALA A 225 -43.37 39.05 -16.30
C ALA A 225 -44.13 39.76 -17.45
N LEU A 226 -43.40 40.41 -18.38
CA LEU A 226 -44.00 41.01 -19.57
C LEU A 226 -44.58 39.96 -20.54
N ASP A 227 -43.91 38.83 -20.71
CA ASP A 227 -44.37 37.73 -21.58
C ASP A 227 -45.62 37.08 -20.99
N VAL A 228 -45.68 36.97 -19.66
CA VAL A 228 -46.88 36.52 -18.93
C VAL A 228 -48.06 37.45 -19.18
N LEU A 229 -47.84 38.76 -19.06
CA LEU A 229 -48.86 39.79 -19.33
C LEU A 229 -49.40 39.69 -20.76
N GLU A 230 -48.52 39.57 -21.76
CA GLU A 230 -48.92 39.44 -23.16
C GLU A 230 -49.68 38.14 -23.43
N THR A 231 -49.21 37.02 -22.87
CA THR A 231 -49.82 35.70 -23.00
C THR A 231 -51.25 35.71 -22.47
N VAL A 232 -51.48 36.23 -21.26
CA VAL A 232 -52.81 36.28 -20.65
C VAL A 232 -53.74 37.23 -21.42
N ARG A 233 -53.25 38.40 -21.86
CA ARG A 233 -54.04 39.33 -22.69
C ARG A 233 -54.52 38.69 -24.00
N SER A 234 -53.69 37.85 -24.61
CA SER A 234 -54.02 37.17 -25.87
C SER A 234 -55.23 36.24 -25.77
N GLN A 235 -55.63 35.84 -24.55
CA GLN A 235 -56.80 35.01 -24.28
C GLN A 235 -58.14 35.76 -24.37
N GLY A 236 -58.13 37.08 -24.63
CA GLY A 236 -59.33 37.86 -24.91
C GLY A 236 -60.15 38.24 -23.67
N VAL A 237 -59.47 38.43 -22.55
CA VAL A 237 -60.06 38.82 -21.25
C VAL A 237 -60.66 40.23 -21.30
N ARG A 238 -61.86 40.43 -20.71
CA ARG A 238 -62.69 41.64 -20.93
C ARG A 238 -62.91 42.52 -19.69
N SER A 239 -62.37 42.14 -18.53
CA SER A 239 -62.40 42.93 -17.29
C SER A 239 -61.14 42.67 -16.48
N LEU A 240 -60.80 43.60 -15.58
CA LEU A 240 -59.65 43.45 -14.69
C LEU A 240 -59.78 42.21 -13.79
N GLU A 241 -60.95 41.95 -13.21
CA GLU A 241 -61.21 40.74 -12.40
C GLU A 241 -61.00 39.44 -13.19
N ALA A 242 -61.45 39.41 -14.45
CA ALA A 242 -61.26 38.26 -15.31
C ALA A 242 -59.77 38.12 -15.70
N PHE A 243 -59.06 39.24 -15.91
CA PHE A 243 -57.62 39.25 -16.16
C PHE A 243 -56.85 38.71 -14.95
N GLN A 244 -57.14 39.19 -13.75
CA GLN A 244 -56.52 38.71 -12.50
C GLN A 244 -56.73 37.20 -12.34
N SER A 245 -57.96 36.72 -12.55
CA SER A 245 -58.28 35.29 -12.47
C SER A 245 -57.52 34.45 -13.52
N ALA A 246 -57.32 35.00 -14.72
CA ALA A 246 -56.58 34.36 -15.79
C ALA A 246 -55.06 34.32 -15.48
N VAL A 247 -54.49 35.41 -14.93
CA VAL A 247 -53.09 35.43 -14.45
C VAL A 247 -52.89 34.37 -13.38
N ILE A 248 -53.76 34.31 -12.36
CA ILE A 248 -53.67 33.31 -11.29
C ILE A 248 -53.71 31.89 -11.85
N SER A 249 -54.62 31.62 -12.80
CA SER A 249 -54.75 30.29 -13.40
C SER A 249 -53.54 29.92 -14.24
N TYR A 250 -53.02 30.87 -15.02
CA TYR A 250 -51.81 30.68 -15.83
C TYR A 250 -50.58 30.44 -14.96
N VAL A 251 -50.38 31.23 -13.91
CA VAL A 251 -49.26 31.04 -12.98
C VAL A 251 -49.37 29.71 -12.25
N ALA A 252 -50.58 29.29 -11.84
CA ALA A 252 -50.80 27.98 -11.22
C ALA A 252 -50.40 26.83 -12.15
N GLU A 253 -50.79 26.90 -13.42
CA GLU A 253 -50.46 25.88 -14.43
C GLU A 253 -48.96 25.80 -14.71
N GLU A 254 -48.29 26.95 -14.82
CA GLU A 254 -46.86 27.02 -15.15
C GLU A 254 -45.94 26.72 -13.98
N THR A 255 -46.38 26.97 -12.74
CA THR A 255 -45.56 26.76 -11.53
C THR A 255 -45.86 25.45 -10.81
N GLY A 256 -47.08 24.92 -10.94
CA GLY A 256 -47.56 23.80 -10.12
C GLY A 256 -48.12 24.23 -8.76
N ALA A 257 -48.03 25.50 -8.38
CA ALA A 257 -48.67 26.03 -7.17
C ALA A 257 -50.20 26.08 -7.35
N THR A 258 -50.93 25.99 -6.24
CA THR A 258 -52.39 26.07 -6.30
C THR A 258 -52.84 27.51 -6.55
N ALA A 259 -53.96 27.67 -7.26
CA ALA A 259 -54.60 28.97 -7.46
C ALA A 259 -55.02 29.63 -6.12
N GLY A 260 -55.16 28.85 -5.04
CA GLY A 260 -55.43 29.35 -3.70
C GLY A 260 -54.21 30.07 -3.09
N GLU A 261 -53.05 29.43 -3.15
CA GLU A 261 -51.77 29.99 -2.68
C GLU A 261 -51.44 31.29 -3.42
N ILE A 262 -51.54 31.30 -4.75
CA ILE A 262 -51.26 32.50 -5.55
C ILE A 262 -52.23 33.64 -5.21
N ARG A 263 -53.51 33.34 -4.96
CA ARG A 263 -54.48 34.36 -4.52
C ARG A 263 -54.18 34.93 -3.14
N ALA A 264 -53.59 34.15 -2.25
CA ALA A 264 -53.29 34.59 -0.89
C ALA A 264 -52.17 35.64 -0.86
N VAL A 265 -51.24 35.57 -1.82
CA VAL A 265 -50.09 36.48 -1.93
C VAL A 265 -50.28 37.60 -2.96
N ALA A 266 -51.26 37.46 -3.86
CA ALA A 266 -51.58 38.49 -4.85
C ALA A 266 -52.04 39.79 -4.18
N PRO A 267 -51.67 40.97 -4.74
CA PRO A 267 -52.08 42.25 -4.17
C PRO A 267 -53.59 42.46 -4.28
N ASP A 268 -54.22 42.90 -3.19
CA ASP A 268 -55.64 43.28 -3.15
C ASP A 268 -55.97 44.45 -4.10
N GLU A 269 -55.02 45.37 -4.26
CA GLU A 269 -55.13 46.53 -5.15
C GLU A 269 -53.90 46.63 -6.05
N ALA A 270 -54.12 46.70 -7.37
CA ALA A 270 -53.07 46.92 -8.36
C ALA A 270 -53.38 48.15 -9.22
N ARG A 271 -52.33 48.90 -9.61
CA ARG A 271 -52.47 50.13 -10.39
C ARG A 271 -52.95 49.87 -11.81
N ASP A 272 -52.45 48.79 -12.39
CA ASP A 272 -52.80 48.28 -13.72
C ASP A 272 -52.46 46.79 -13.83
N GLU A 273 -52.71 46.21 -15.00
CA GLU A 273 -52.48 44.78 -15.28
C GLU A 273 -50.99 44.38 -15.17
N SER A 274 -50.07 45.27 -15.53
CA SER A 274 -48.62 44.99 -15.46
C SER A 274 -48.14 44.99 -14.02
N ASP A 275 -48.63 45.94 -13.23
CA ASP A 275 -48.40 46.03 -11.80
C ASP A 275 -48.95 44.78 -11.09
N PHE A 276 -50.16 44.35 -11.43
CA PHE A 276 -50.75 43.13 -10.88
C PHE A 276 -49.89 41.88 -11.15
N VAL A 277 -49.47 41.65 -12.41
CA VAL A 277 -48.64 40.50 -12.78
C VAL A 277 -47.30 40.52 -12.03
N SER A 278 -46.61 41.66 -12.05
CA SER A 278 -45.27 41.78 -11.46
C SER A 278 -45.32 41.66 -9.93
N ALA A 279 -46.31 42.28 -9.28
CA ALA A 279 -46.47 42.19 -7.83
C ALA A 279 -46.89 40.79 -7.39
N THR A 280 -47.79 40.13 -8.13
CA THR A 280 -48.20 38.74 -7.84
C THR A 280 -47.02 37.78 -7.94
N LEU A 281 -46.23 37.87 -9.02
CA LEU A 281 -45.06 37.00 -9.22
C LEU A 281 -43.97 37.27 -8.19
N ARG A 282 -43.69 38.53 -7.86
CA ARG A 282 -42.75 38.87 -6.79
C ARG A 282 -43.19 38.32 -5.43
N ALA A 283 -44.45 38.53 -5.06
CA ALA A 283 -44.98 38.04 -3.79
C ALA A 283 -45.00 36.51 -3.72
N LEU A 284 -45.28 35.83 -4.83
CA LEU A 284 -45.19 34.38 -4.92
C LEU A 284 -43.75 33.87 -4.79
N VAL A 285 -42.77 34.55 -5.41
CA VAL A 285 -41.36 34.21 -5.24
C VAL A 285 -40.93 34.38 -3.78
N GLU A 286 -41.28 35.49 -3.14
CA GLU A 286 -40.96 35.75 -1.72
C GLU A 286 -41.59 34.69 -0.78
N ASP A 287 -42.86 34.33 -1.01
CA ASP A 287 -43.57 33.31 -0.24
C ASP A 287 -42.98 31.90 -0.44
N LEU A 288 -42.67 31.52 -1.69
CA LEU A 288 -42.03 30.24 -1.97
C LEU A 288 -40.59 30.18 -1.43
N GLU A 289 -39.85 31.29 -1.42
CA GLU A 289 -38.54 31.37 -0.78
C GLU A 289 -38.63 31.10 0.73
N GLU A 290 -39.62 31.69 1.41
CA GLU A 290 -39.90 31.44 2.83
C GLU A 290 -40.30 29.98 3.08
N GLN A 291 -41.22 29.44 2.28
CA GLN A 291 -41.66 28.04 2.41
C GLN A 291 -40.52 27.04 2.17
N VAL A 292 -39.66 27.28 1.16
CA VAL A 292 -38.47 26.45 0.92
C VAL A 292 -37.54 26.52 2.12
N ALA A 293 -37.22 27.71 2.63
CA ALA A 293 -36.32 27.89 3.77
C ALA A 293 -36.85 27.22 5.05
N ASP A 294 -38.15 27.33 5.33
CA ASP A 294 -38.79 26.71 6.49
C ASP A 294 -38.80 25.18 6.37
N ARG A 295 -39.12 24.65 5.18
CA ARG A 295 -39.12 23.21 4.94
C ARG A 295 -37.71 22.65 5.00
N GLU A 296 -36.73 23.32 4.40
CA GLU A 296 -35.32 22.95 4.45
C GLU A 296 -34.79 22.96 5.88
N THR A 297 -35.16 23.95 6.70
CA THR A 297 -34.80 23.99 8.12
C THR A 297 -35.36 22.78 8.89
N THR A 298 -36.61 22.40 8.58
CA THR A 298 -37.26 21.24 9.22
C THR A 298 -36.57 19.94 8.83
N VAL A 299 -36.38 19.71 7.52
CA VAL A 299 -35.71 18.50 7.00
C VAL A 299 -34.28 18.43 7.53
N ALA A 300 -33.55 19.55 7.55
CA ALA A 300 -32.20 19.59 8.09
C ALA A 300 -32.14 19.33 9.61
N ALA A 301 -33.19 19.64 10.36
CA ALA A 301 -33.24 19.31 11.79
C ALA A 301 -33.47 17.81 11.99
N ASP A 302 -34.39 17.21 11.23
CA ASP A 302 -34.68 15.77 11.27
C ASP A 302 -33.44 14.95 10.87
N LEU A 303 -32.75 15.34 9.79
CA LEU A 303 -31.50 14.70 9.35
C LEU A 303 -30.39 14.81 10.41
N ARG A 304 -30.25 15.97 11.08
CA ARG A 304 -29.27 16.14 12.16
C ARG A 304 -29.58 15.24 13.36
N GLU A 305 -30.85 15.07 13.71
CA GLU A 305 -31.25 14.18 14.80
C GLU A 305 -30.88 12.73 14.47
N THR A 306 -31.21 12.25 13.27
CA THR A 306 -30.86 10.90 12.80
C THR A 306 -29.35 10.68 12.77
N LEU A 307 -28.60 11.59 12.14
CA LEU A 307 -27.14 11.48 12.05
C LEU A 307 -26.44 11.65 13.40
N GLY A 308 -27.00 12.47 14.29
CA GLY A 308 -26.50 12.64 15.65
C GLY A 308 -26.72 11.38 16.50
N ALA A 309 -27.87 10.72 16.35
CA ALA A 309 -28.19 9.49 17.06
C ALA A 309 -27.31 8.30 16.63
N ALA A 310 -26.93 8.22 15.35
CA ALA A 310 -26.07 7.17 14.79
C ALA A 310 -24.58 7.58 14.70
N GLY A 311 -24.20 8.73 15.27
CA GLY A 311 -22.87 9.31 15.03
C GLY A 311 -21.70 8.42 15.49
N GLU A 312 -21.84 7.73 16.62
CA GLU A 312 -20.83 6.81 17.14
C GLU A 312 -20.72 5.56 16.26
N GLU A 313 -21.85 5.00 15.83
CA GLU A 313 -21.93 3.84 14.93
C GLU A 313 -21.34 4.16 13.55
N ILE A 314 -21.61 5.34 12.98
CA ILE A 314 -21.03 5.76 11.69
C ILE A 314 -19.49 5.89 11.80
N ALA A 315 -18.99 6.48 12.88
CA ALA A 315 -17.55 6.58 13.09
C ALA A 315 -16.89 5.19 13.24
N ALA A 316 -17.53 4.30 14.01
CA ALA A 316 -17.08 2.92 14.15
C ALA A 316 -17.15 2.14 12.82
N ALA A 317 -18.12 2.42 11.96
CA ALA A 317 -18.22 1.82 10.62
C ALA A 317 -17.03 2.23 9.75
N VAL A 318 -16.68 3.51 9.70
CA VAL A 318 -15.48 4.00 8.97
C VAL A 318 -14.22 3.29 9.46
N ASP A 319 -13.98 3.31 10.76
CA ASP A 319 -12.79 2.66 11.36
C ASP A 319 -12.75 1.15 11.06
N ALA A 320 -13.90 0.48 11.09
CA ALA A 320 -13.99 -0.95 10.84
C ALA A 320 -13.74 -1.31 9.38
N VAL A 321 -14.29 -0.54 8.43
CA VAL A 321 -14.06 -0.71 6.98
C VAL A 321 -12.59 -0.47 6.65
N ASP A 322 -11.99 0.60 7.14
CA ASP A 322 -10.59 0.91 6.88
C ASP A 322 -9.63 -0.13 7.49
N ALA A 323 -9.94 -0.62 8.70
CA ALA A 323 -9.18 -1.70 9.33
C ALA A 323 -9.33 -3.02 8.56
N LEU A 324 -10.55 -3.37 8.14
CA LEU A 324 -10.82 -4.59 7.39
C LEU A 324 -10.16 -4.56 6.01
N ALA A 325 -10.27 -3.44 5.29
CA ALA A 325 -9.60 -3.23 4.00
C ALA A 325 -8.09 -3.45 4.14
N PHE A 326 -7.47 -2.88 5.17
CA PHE A 326 -6.04 -3.03 5.43
C PHE A 326 -5.64 -4.46 5.78
N ASP A 327 -6.34 -5.10 6.73
CA ASP A 327 -6.03 -6.47 7.18
C ASP A 327 -6.20 -7.47 6.02
N LEU A 328 -7.29 -7.37 5.23
CA LEU A 328 -7.52 -8.24 4.08
C LEU A 328 -6.58 -7.95 2.90
N SER A 329 -6.11 -6.72 2.73
CA SER A 329 -5.08 -6.39 1.73
C SER A 329 -3.77 -7.12 2.00
N LEU A 330 -3.34 -7.15 3.28
CA LEU A 330 -2.16 -7.92 3.68
C LEU A 330 -2.38 -9.44 3.55
N ALA A 331 -3.59 -9.92 3.84
CA ALA A 331 -3.97 -11.32 3.62
C ALA A 331 -3.92 -11.71 2.13
N ARG A 332 -4.40 -10.85 1.23
CA ARG A 332 -4.32 -11.05 -0.22
C ARG A 332 -2.88 -11.12 -0.69
N PHE A 333 -2.03 -10.21 -0.22
CA PHE A 333 -0.60 -10.24 -0.49
C PHE A 333 0.04 -11.55 0.01
N ALA A 334 -0.27 -11.97 1.24
CA ALA A 334 0.23 -13.23 1.79
C ALA A 334 -0.21 -14.45 0.99
N ALA A 335 -1.49 -14.55 0.65
CA ALA A 335 -2.05 -15.66 -0.11
C ALA A 335 -1.50 -15.74 -1.55
N LYS A 336 -1.36 -14.60 -2.23
CA LYS A 336 -0.87 -14.55 -3.61
C LYS A 336 0.60 -14.98 -3.74
N HIS A 337 1.40 -14.71 -2.71
CA HIS A 337 2.83 -14.98 -2.70
C HIS A 337 3.24 -16.19 -1.85
N ASP A 338 2.27 -17.01 -1.42
CA ASP A 338 2.48 -18.19 -0.56
C ASP A 338 3.32 -17.88 0.71
N LEU A 339 3.04 -16.73 1.34
CA LEU A 339 3.78 -16.30 2.53
C LEU A 339 3.33 -17.07 3.78
N THR A 340 4.27 -17.42 4.65
CA THR A 340 4.01 -18.15 5.89
C THR A 340 4.47 -17.36 7.10
N ARG A 341 3.78 -17.50 8.23
CA ARG A 341 4.16 -16.88 9.51
C ARG A 341 5.58 -17.34 9.93
N PRO A 342 6.54 -16.43 10.13
CA PRO A 342 7.82 -16.79 10.76
C PRO A 342 7.65 -17.00 12.27
N GLU A 343 8.47 -17.87 12.84
CA GLU A 343 8.68 -17.91 14.29
C GLU A 343 9.66 -16.81 14.69
N LEU A 344 9.25 -15.91 15.59
CA LEU A 344 10.10 -14.84 16.09
C LEU A 344 10.93 -15.36 17.27
N VAL A 345 12.24 -15.42 17.07
CA VAL A 345 13.19 -16.03 18.02
C VAL A 345 14.17 -15.01 18.59
N ALA A 346 14.96 -15.41 19.59
CA ALA A 346 15.91 -14.50 20.23
C ALA A 346 17.16 -14.24 19.36
N ASP A 347 17.55 -15.19 18.51
CA ASP A 347 18.74 -15.13 17.67
C ASP A 347 18.49 -15.85 16.34
N GLY A 348 19.34 -15.61 15.35
CA GLY A 348 19.34 -16.35 14.10
C GLY A 348 18.48 -15.74 12.99
N LEU A 349 18.77 -16.18 11.78
CA LEU A 349 17.93 -16.00 10.60
C LEU A 349 18.01 -17.31 9.83
N ALA A 350 16.93 -18.08 9.81
CA ALA A 350 16.87 -19.37 9.14
C ALA A 350 15.59 -19.50 8.35
N VAL A 351 15.73 -20.05 7.14
CA VAL A 351 14.61 -20.29 6.23
C VAL A 351 14.72 -21.66 5.59
N ARG A 352 13.57 -22.27 5.37
CA ARG A 352 13.41 -23.50 4.60
C ARG A 352 12.46 -23.24 3.45
N GLY A 353 12.91 -23.59 2.25
CA GLY A 353 12.13 -23.42 1.03
C GLY A 353 11.77 -21.96 0.71
N ALA A 354 12.63 -21.00 1.05
CA ALA A 354 12.40 -19.60 0.76
C ALA A 354 12.46 -19.27 -0.73
N ARG A 355 11.67 -18.28 -1.16
CA ARG A 355 11.56 -17.83 -2.55
C ARG A 355 11.80 -16.32 -2.62
N ASN A 356 12.50 -15.87 -3.65
CA ASN A 356 12.69 -14.45 -3.88
C ASN A 356 11.41 -13.85 -4.48
N LEU A 357 10.89 -12.77 -3.90
CA LEU A 357 9.64 -12.13 -4.32
C LEU A 357 9.76 -11.25 -5.57
N PHE A 358 10.98 -10.98 -6.02
CA PHE A 358 11.29 -10.06 -7.11
C PHE A 358 11.68 -10.78 -8.42
N LEU A 359 11.69 -12.12 -8.41
CA LEU A 359 11.91 -12.93 -9.61
C LEU A 359 10.59 -13.36 -10.23
N ASP A 360 10.59 -13.46 -11.56
CA ASP A 360 9.48 -14.02 -12.33
C ASP A 360 9.77 -15.49 -12.73
N GLY A 361 8.72 -16.28 -12.92
CA GLY A 361 8.81 -17.64 -13.46
C GLY A 361 8.97 -18.73 -12.39
N GLU A 362 9.57 -19.87 -12.79
CA GLU A 362 9.82 -20.99 -11.87
C GLU A 362 11.07 -20.70 -11.02
N ILE A 363 10.85 -20.50 -9.72
CA ILE A 363 11.89 -20.14 -8.76
C ILE A 363 12.28 -21.39 -7.97
N GLN A 364 13.57 -21.75 -7.97
CA GLN A 364 14.08 -22.79 -7.07
C GLN A 364 14.01 -22.29 -5.61
N PRO A 365 13.25 -22.96 -4.73
CA PRO A 365 13.22 -22.59 -3.32
C PRO A 365 14.54 -22.95 -2.62
N ILE A 366 14.98 -22.12 -1.69
CA ILE A 366 16.27 -22.21 -1.01
C ILE A 366 16.13 -22.47 0.49
N THR A 367 17.07 -23.22 1.06
CA THR A 367 17.17 -23.45 2.50
C THR A 367 18.50 -22.91 3.00
N TYR A 368 18.47 -22.00 3.97
CA TYR A 368 19.68 -21.31 4.43
C TYR A 368 19.51 -20.77 5.85
N GLY A 369 20.61 -20.64 6.60
CA GLY A 369 20.55 -20.16 7.98
C GLY A 369 21.87 -19.64 8.52
N VAL A 370 21.81 -18.68 9.45
CA VAL A 370 22.92 -18.19 10.27
C VAL A 370 22.42 -17.92 11.69
N GLY A 371 23.31 -17.97 12.68
CA GLY A 371 22.97 -17.87 14.10
C GLY A 371 22.28 -19.12 14.64
N GLU A 372 21.77 -19.03 15.87
CA GLU A 372 21.08 -20.13 16.55
C GLU A 372 19.61 -20.21 16.12
N HIS A 373 19.13 -21.39 15.75
CA HIS A 373 17.74 -21.63 15.34
C HIS A 373 17.39 -23.13 15.45
N ALA A 374 16.09 -23.47 15.38
CA ALA A 374 15.59 -24.85 15.47
C ALA A 374 14.97 -25.41 14.17
N VAL A 375 14.86 -24.60 13.11
CA VAL A 375 14.31 -25.00 11.79
C VAL A 375 14.90 -26.32 11.30
N ALA A 376 14.04 -27.31 11.12
CA ALA A 376 14.41 -28.68 10.75
C ALA A 376 14.14 -28.97 9.26
N GLY A 377 14.95 -29.86 8.67
CA GLY A 377 14.83 -30.19 7.25
C GLY A 377 13.65 -31.11 6.87
N HIS A 378 12.94 -31.71 7.82
CA HIS A 378 11.79 -32.63 7.59
C HIS A 378 12.02 -33.68 6.47
N GLY A 379 13.21 -34.28 6.40
CA GLY A 379 13.60 -35.25 5.36
C GLY A 379 14.32 -34.65 4.14
N ARG A 380 14.50 -33.32 4.11
CA ARG A 380 15.40 -32.55 3.23
C ARG A 380 16.60 -32.02 4.03
N PRO A 381 17.61 -31.39 3.40
CA PRO A 381 18.69 -30.72 4.13
C PRO A 381 18.14 -29.67 5.10
N SER A 382 18.62 -29.65 6.34
CA SER A 382 18.29 -28.61 7.31
C SER A 382 19.17 -27.38 7.08
N PRO A 383 18.68 -26.15 7.33
CA PRO A 383 19.55 -24.98 7.31
C PRO A 383 20.63 -25.13 8.39
N PRO A 384 21.88 -24.68 8.14
CA PRO A 384 22.94 -24.78 9.13
C PRO A 384 22.72 -23.78 10.27
N SER A 385 23.05 -24.21 11.49
CA SER A 385 22.84 -23.45 12.72
C SER A 385 24.14 -23.30 13.52
N GLY A 386 24.26 -22.22 14.29
CA GLY A 386 25.34 -21.96 15.25
C GLY A 386 26.46 -21.05 14.73
N ASP A 387 26.68 -20.97 13.41
CA ASP A 387 27.68 -20.04 12.85
C ASP A 387 27.13 -18.62 12.81
N ARG A 388 27.89 -17.65 13.35
CA ARG A 388 27.55 -16.22 13.26
C ARG A 388 27.73 -15.70 11.85
N VAL A 389 28.74 -16.19 11.14
CA VAL A 389 29.09 -15.72 9.81
C VAL A 389 29.19 -16.87 8.82
N THR A 390 28.71 -16.66 7.60
CA THR A 390 29.00 -17.54 6.48
C THR A 390 29.60 -16.76 5.31
N VAL A 391 30.60 -17.35 4.68
CA VAL A 391 31.22 -16.88 3.45
C VAL A 391 30.71 -17.74 2.31
N LEU A 392 29.89 -17.17 1.43
CA LEU A 392 29.29 -17.86 0.31
C LEU A 392 30.09 -17.63 -0.98
N THR A 393 30.45 -18.72 -1.64
CA THR A 393 31.28 -18.71 -2.85
C THR A 393 30.61 -19.51 -3.97
N GLY A 394 31.19 -19.48 -5.17
CA GLY A 394 30.76 -20.35 -6.26
C GLY A 394 30.46 -19.63 -7.56
N ALA A 395 29.84 -20.34 -8.49
CA ALA A 395 29.68 -19.92 -9.88
C ALA A 395 29.09 -18.51 -10.06
N ASN A 396 29.60 -17.79 -11.05
CA ASN A 396 28.97 -16.57 -11.56
C ASN A 396 27.57 -16.91 -12.08
N SER A 397 26.58 -16.06 -11.81
CA SER A 397 25.17 -16.31 -12.09
C SER A 397 24.51 -17.44 -11.27
N GLY A 398 25.15 -17.88 -10.17
CA GLY A 398 24.58 -18.86 -9.25
C GLY A 398 23.61 -18.31 -8.20
N GLY A 399 22.98 -17.15 -8.41
CA GLY A 399 21.95 -16.63 -7.50
C GLY A 399 22.44 -16.15 -6.12
N LYS A 400 23.75 -15.93 -5.91
CA LYS A 400 24.32 -15.50 -4.61
C LYS A 400 23.75 -14.16 -4.13
N THR A 401 23.72 -13.14 -4.98
CA THR A 401 23.09 -11.84 -4.68
C THR A 401 21.59 -11.98 -4.41
N THR A 402 20.91 -12.82 -5.19
CA THR A 402 19.47 -13.11 -5.07
C THR A 402 19.15 -13.80 -3.75
N LEU A 403 20.02 -14.69 -3.26
CA LEU A 403 19.93 -15.28 -1.93
C LEU A 403 20.03 -14.19 -0.85
N LEU A 404 21.02 -13.30 -0.92
CA LEU A 404 21.12 -12.17 0.02
C LEU A 404 19.87 -11.30 0.01
N GLU A 405 19.34 -10.98 -1.18
CA GLU A 405 18.10 -10.21 -1.32
C GLU A 405 16.90 -10.95 -0.71
N THR A 406 16.83 -12.28 -0.85
CA THR A 406 15.79 -13.11 -0.24
C THR A 406 15.87 -13.07 1.28
N LEU A 407 17.06 -13.22 1.86
CA LEU A 407 17.27 -13.13 3.31
C LEU A 407 16.96 -11.72 3.85
N CYS A 408 17.32 -10.69 3.09
CA CYS A 408 16.97 -9.31 3.40
C CYS A 408 15.44 -9.13 3.43
N ALA A 409 14.74 -9.61 2.41
CA ALA A 409 13.30 -9.54 2.32
C ALA A 409 12.61 -10.26 3.49
N VAL A 410 13.06 -11.47 3.83
CA VAL A 410 12.55 -12.24 4.98
C VAL A 410 12.74 -11.46 6.29
N ALA A 411 13.94 -10.94 6.56
CA ALA A 411 14.23 -10.19 7.76
C ALA A 411 13.36 -8.92 7.87
N LEU A 412 13.17 -8.19 6.77
CA LEU A 412 12.38 -6.97 6.73
C LEU A 412 10.88 -7.21 6.85
N LEU A 413 10.34 -8.24 6.20
CA LEU A 413 8.94 -8.65 6.35
C LEU A 413 8.64 -9.05 7.80
N ALA A 414 9.48 -9.90 8.39
CA ALA A 414 9.36 -10.30 9.78
C ALA A 414 9.45 -9.10 10.74
N ALA A 415 10.39 -8.16 10.51
CA ALA A 415 10.52 -6.94 11.30
C ALA A 415 9.29 -6.03 11.17
N MET A 416 8.60 -6.04 10.03
CA MET A 416 7.33 -5.33 9.84
C MET A 416 6.12 -6.07 10.44
N GLY A 417 6.30 -7.30 10.96
CA GLY A 417 5.22 -8.15 11.46
C GLY A 417 4.36 -8.74 10.34
N LEU A 418 4.98 -9.09 9.21
CA LEU A 418 4.33 -9.69 8.04
C LEU A 418 4.84 -11.12 7.81
N PRO A 419 3.99 -12.02 7.26
CA PRO A 419 4.42 -13.34 6.78
C PRO A 419 5.57 -13.25 5.77
N VAL A 420 6.39 -14.30 5.70
CA VAL A 420 7.62 -14.34 4.90
C VAL A 420 7.55 -15.38 3.77
N PRO A 421 8.28 -15.21 2.66
CA PRO A 421 8.19 -16.11 1.50
C PRO A 421 9.02 -17.39 1.72
N ALA A 422 8.63 -18.22 2.69
CA ALA A 422 9.28 -19.48 3.02
C ALA A 422 8.26 -20.53 3.48
N GLU A 423 8.62 -21.82 3.35
CA GLU A 423 7.82 -22.90 3.91
C GLU A 423 7.90 -22.93 5.45
N GLU A 424 9.02 -22.47 6.01
CA GLU A 424 9.27 -22.34 7.46
C GLU A 424 10.41 -21.34 7.66
N ALA A 425 10.32 -20.50 8.68
CA ALA A 425 11.35 -19.53 9.00
C ALA A 425 11.41 -19.24 10.51
N GLU A 426 12.62 -19.07 11.01
CA GLU A 426 12.90 -18.49 12.33
C GLU A 426 13.69 -17.19 12.13
N VAL A 427 13.20 -16.10 12.71
CA VAL A 427 13.79 -14.78 12.52
C VAL A 427 14.01 -14.08 13.86
N GLY A 428 15.28 -13.81 14.15
CA GLY A 428 15.73 -13.02 15.28
C GLY A 428 15.45 -11.52 15.12
N ARG A 429 15.57 -10.77 16.22
CA ARG A 429 15.51 -9.31 16.18
C ARG A 429 16.83 -8.73 15.65
N PHE A 430 16.74 -7.87 14.64
CA PHE A 430 17.85 -7.06 14.14
C PHE A 430 17.52 -5.58 14.30
N ASP A 431 18.38 -4.86 15.02
CA ASP A 431 18.28 -3.40 15.15
C ASP A 431 18.83 -2.70 13.91
N THR A 432 19.65 -3.37 13.10
CA THR A 432 20.12 -2.86 11.81
C THR A 432 20.33 -4.00 10.81
N VAL A 433 19.68 -3.90 9.66
CA VAL A 433 19.88 -4.77 8.50
C VAL A 433 20.72 -4.01 7.48
N VAL A 434 21.89 -4.56 7.19
CA VAL A 434 22.83 -4.07 6.18
C VAL A 434 22.70 -4.97 4.97
N PHE A 435 22.31 -4.39 3.84
CA PHE A 435 22.45 -5.03 2.54
C PHE A 435 23.38 -4.20 1.67
N HIS A 436 24.44 -4.82 1.15
CA HIS A 436 25.34 -4.19 0.20
C HIS A 436 25.36 -5.01 -1.08
N ARG A 437 24.83 -4.44 -2.17
CA ARG A 437 24.91 -5.03 -3.51
C ARG A 437 26.15 -4.53 -4.23
N ARG A 438 26.68 -5.35 -5.14
CA ARG A 438 27.72 -4.89 -6.06
C ARG A 438 27.19 -3.78 -6.97
N HIS A 439 27.84 -2.62 -6.92
CA HIS A 439 27.59 -1.50 -7.83
C HIS A 439 28.66 -1.46 -8.94
N ALA A 440 28.25 -1.32 -10.20
CA ALA A 440 29.17 -1.38 -11.36
C ALA A 440 30.15 -0.19 -11.49
N SER A 441 30.10 0.79 -10.59
CA SER A 441 30.90 2.02 -10.69
C SER A 441 32.23 1.93 -9.93
N PHE A 442 33.35 2.02 -10.65
CA PHE A 442 34.69 2.19 -10.10
C PHE A 442 35.07 3.67 -10.03
N ASN A 443 34.46 4.42 -9.10
CA ASN A 443 34.83 5.82 -8.86
C ASN A 443 35.83 5.92 -7.69
N ALA A 444 36.70 6.92 -7.71
CA ALA A 444 37.54 7.24 -6.56
C ALA A 444 36.65 7.57 -5.34
N GLY A 445 36.79 6.80 -4.25
CA GLY A 445 36.02 6.97 -3.02
C GLY A 445 34.95 5.91 -2.73
N VAL A 446 34.70 4.94 -3.63
CA VAL A 446 33.70 3.86 -3.40
C VAL A 446 34.06 2.99 -2.20
N LEU A 447 35.35 2.69 -1.99
CA LEU A 447 35.81 1.96 -0.80
C LEU A 447 35.46 2.71 0.49
N GLU A 448 35.77 4.01 0.51
CA GLU A 448 35.53 4.87 1.66
C GLU A 448 34.04 5.02 1.96
N SER A 449 33.19 5.20 0.94
CA SER A 449 31.74 5.27 1.11
C SER A 449 31.15 3.94 1.57
N THR A 450 31.65 2.82 1.05
CA THR A 450 31.18 1.48 1.44
C THR A 450 31.52 1.22 2.90
N LEU A 451 32.77 1.42 3.32
CA LEU A 451 33.17 1.27 4.72
C LEU A 451 32.38 2.19 5.67
N ARG A 452 32.11 3.44 5.27
CA ARG A 452 31.24 4.35 6.03
C ARG A 452 29.79 3.88 6.14
N SER A 453 29.33 3.00 5.26
CA SER A 453 27.98 2.47 5.31
C SER A 453 27.90 1.14 6.07
N VAL A 454 28.89 0.24 5.91
CA VAL A 454 28.82 -1.13 6.46
C VAL A 454 29.44 -1.27 7.85
N VAL A 455 30.41 -0.42 8.21
CA VAL A 455 31.09 -0.51 9.52
C VAL A 455 30.25 0.07 10.67
N PRO A 456 29.61 1.26 10.56
CA PRO A 456 28.91 1.84 11.71
C PRO A 456 27.82 0.94 12.33
N PRO A 457 27.02 0.18 11.56
CA PRO A 457 26.07 -0.80 12.12
C PRO A 457 26.68 -1.81 13.10
N LEU A 458 27.97 -2.14 12.96
CA LEU A 458 28.69 -3.06 13.85
C LEU A 458 29.28 -2.39 15.09
N THR A 459 29.20 -1.05 15.20
CA THR A 459 29.84 -0.32 16.30
C THR A 459 28.91 -0.03 17.48
N GLY A 460 27.60 -0.12 17.27
CA GLY A 460 26.56 0.10 18.29
C GLY A 460 26.38 -1.07 19.27
N GLU A 461 25.43 -0.90 20.19
CA GLU A 461 25.02 -1.94 21.17
C GLU A 461 23.90 -2.86 20.63
N GLY A 462 23.40 -2.60 19.42
CA GLY A 462 22.32 -3.36 18.79
C GLY A 462 22.81 -4.54 17.94
N ARG A 463 21.89 -5.43 17.58
CA ARG A 463 22.17 -6.60 16.72
C ARG A 463 22.10 -6.23 15.25
N ALA A 464 23.20 -6.46 14.53
CA ALA A 464 23.28 -6.23 13.10
C ALA A 464 23.16 -7.53 12.28
N LEU A 465 22.46 -7.48 11.15
CA LEU A 465 22.49 -8.48 10.10
C LEU A 465 23.27 -7.93 8.91
N MET A 466 24.39 -8.56 8.58
CA MET A 466 25.31 -8.16 7.52
C MET A 466 25.10 -9.03 6.27
N LEU A 467 24.54 -8.46 5.20
CA LEU A 467 24.36 -9.12 3.90
C LEU A 467 25.23 -8.38 2.88
N VAL A 468 26.40 -8.92 2.56
CA VAL A 468 27.42 -8.17 1.80
C VAL A 468 27.81 -8.94 0.55
N ASP A 469 27.65 -8.31 -0.62
CA ASP A 469 27.92 -8.91 -1.92
C ASP A 469 29.19 -8.37 -2.59
N GLU A 470 30.06 -9.28 -3.04
CA GLU A 470 31.27 -9.04 -3.84
C GLU A 470 32.07 -7.79 -3.44
N PHE A 471 32.40 -7.68 -2.15
CA PHE A 471 33.16 -6.54 -1.59
C PHE A 471 34.51 -6.32 -2.32
N GLU A 472 35.10 -7.38 -2.85
CA GLU A 472 36.35 -7.34 -3.60
C GLU A 472 36.30 -6.55 -4.90
N ALA A 473 35.11 -6.26 -5.44
CA ALA A 473 34.95 -5.46 -6.64
C ALA A 473 35.37 -3.99 -6.43
N ILE A 474 35.74 -3.58 -5.22
CA ILE A 474 35.96 -2.18 -4.86
C ILE A 474 37.46 -1.80 -4.81
N THR A 475 38.36 -2.77 -4.60
CA THR A 475 39.81 -2.50 -4.44
C THR A 475 40.69 -3.64 -4.98
N GLU A 476 42.01 -3.54 -4.82
CA GLU A 476 42.94 -4.58 -5.26
C GLU A 476 42.67 -5.90 -4.51
N PRO A 477 42.67 -7.08 -5.18
CA PRO A 477 42.21 -8.34 -4.59
C PRO A 477 42.85 -8.70 -3.24
N GLY A 478 44.18 -8.56 -3.11
CA GLY A 478 44.85 -8.86 -1.83
C GLY A 478 44.43 -7.92 -0.70
N ARG A 479 44.19 -6.63 -1.00
CA ARG A 479 43.68 -5.66 -0.02
C ARG A 479 42.21 -5.89 0.30
N ALA A 480 41.43 -6.36 -0.67
CA ALA A 480 40.04 -6.73 -0.48
C ALA A 480 39.89 -7.91 0.48
N ALA A 481 40.72 -8.95 0.31
CA ALA A 481 40.75 -10.09 1.23
C ALA A 481 41.08 -9.67 2.67
N ASP A 482 42.12 -8.84 2.86
CA ASP A 482 42.49 -8.30 4.18
C ASP A 482 41.32 -7.55 4.84
N LEU A 483 40.62 -6.71 4.07
CA LEU A 483 39.49 -5.91 4.58
C LEU A 483 38.25 -6.77 4.87
N LEU A 484 37.96 -7.75 4.01
CA LEU A 484 36.83 -8.65 4.19
C LEU A 484 37.05 -9.56 5.39
N ASN A 485 38.26 -10.09 5.60
CA ASN A 485 38.64 -10.78 6.84
C ASN A 485 38.39 -9.91 8.07
N GLY A 486 38.89 -8.67 8.06
CA GLY A 486 38.66 -7.74 9.18
C GLY A 486 37.17 -7.43 9.43
N LEU A 487 36.34 -7.44 8.40
CA LEU A 487 34.90 -7.24 8.53
C LEU A 487 34.18 -8.50 9.06
N VAL A 488 34.61 -9.69 8.63
CA VAL A 488 34.15 -10.98 9.17
C VAL A 488 34.50 -11.08 10.66
N ASP A 489 35.75 -10.82 11.02
CA ASP A 489 36.23 -10.80 12.41
C ASP A 489 35.42 -9.81 13.25
N LEU A 490 35.23 -8.58 12.76
CA LEU A 490 34.44 -7.58 13.46
C LEU A 490 32.98 -8.01 13.63
N THR A 491 32.39 -8.69 12.65
CA THR A 491 31.01 -9.18 12.72
C THR A 491 30.89 -10.24 13.81
N VAL A 492 31.85 -11.17 13.90
CA VAL A 492 31.91 -12.19 14.96
C VAL A 492 32.15 -11.56 16.34
N ASP A 493 33.14 -10.66 16.47
CA ASP A 493 33.52 -9.99 17.72
C ASP A 493 32.37 -9.17 18.32
N ARG A 494 31.46 -8.70 17.47
CA ARG A 494 30.29 -7.90 17.85
C ARG A 494 29.03 -8.72 18.06
N ASP A 495 29.15 -10.04 17.99
CA ASP A 495 28.01 -10.96 18.08
C ASP A 495 26.90 -10.56 17.10
N ALA A 496 27.30 -10.15 15.89
CA ALA A 496 26.38 -9.88 14.78
C ALA A 496 26.25 -11.13 13.89
N LEU A 497 25.25 -11.13 13.00
CA LEU A 497 25.09 -12.18 11.99
C LEU A 497 25.54 -11.69 10.62
N GLY A 498 26.13 -12.56 9.82
CA GLY A 498 26.65 -12.18 8.51
C GLY A 498 26.59 -13.26 7.44
N VAL A 499 26.21 -12.87 6.23
CA VAL A 499 26.33 -13.64 4.99
C VAL A 499 27.13 -12.79 4.00
N PHE A 500 28.36 -13.21 3.72
CA PHE A 500 29.30 -12.51 2.84
C PHE A 500 29.49 -13.31 1.56
N VAL A 501 29.16 -12.72 0.42
CA VAL A 501 29.39 -13.32 -0.89
C VAL A 501 30.71 -12.84 -1.44
N THR A 502 31.59 -13.77 -1.83
CA THR A 502 32.91 -13.44 -2.39
C THR A 502 33.48 -14.56 -3.26
N HIS A 503 34.35 -14.18 -4.20
CA HIS A 503 35.21 -15.09 -4.96
C HIS A 503 36.57 -15.31 -4.28
N LEU A 504 36.88 -14.59 -3.19
CA LEU A 504 38.18 -14.63 -2.50
C LEU A 504 38.23 -15.56 -1.29
N ALA A 505 37.32 -16.52 -1.15
CA ALA A 505 37.23 -17.31 0.08
C ALA A 505 38.47 -18.16 0.39
N GLU A 506 39.24 -18.58 -0.61
CA GLU A 506 40.51 -19.27 -0.38
C GLU A 506 41.54 -18.33 0.29
N ASP A 507 41.43 -17.02 0.06
CA ASP A 507 42.28 -15.97 0.65
C ASP A 507 41.79 -15.52 2.05
N LEU A 508 40.59 -15.94 2.48
CA LEU A 508 40.02 -15.61 3.80
C LEU A 508 40.42 -16.60 4.91
N SER A 509 41.39 -17.48 4.65
CA SER A 509 41.79 -18.53 5.58
C SER A 509 42.92 -18.08 6.53
N PRO A 510 42.86 -18.41 7.84
CA PRO A 510 41.77 -19.10 8.53
C PRO A 510 40.61 -18.15 8.88
N LEU A 511 39.38 -18.66 8.79
CA LEU A 511 38.19 -17.98 9.32
C LEU A 511 38.05 -18.20 10.85
N PRO A 512 37.32 -17.33 11.57
CA PRO A 512 36.95 -17.55 12.96
C PRO A 512 36.19 -18.87 13.20
N ASP A 513 36.24 -19.41 14.41
CA ASP A 513 35.61 -20.71 14.76
C ASP A 513 34.09 -20.74 14.54
N THR A 514 33.42 -19.59 14.67
CA THR A 514 31.97 -19.43 14.44
C THR A 514 31.66 -18.90 13.04
N ALA A 515 32.55 -19.14 12.08
CA ALA A 515 32.37 -18.80 10.69
C ALA A 515 32.58 -20.03 9.80
N ARG A 516 31.76 -20.14 8.74
CA ARG A 516 31.85 -21.25 7.78
C ARG A 516 31.95 -20.75 6.33
N ILE A 517 32.33 -21.65 5.43
CA ILE A 517 32.32 -21.41 3.98
C ILE A 517 31.27 -22.31 3.34
N ASP A 518 30.39 -21.70 2.54
CA ASP A 518 29.37 -22.39 1.76
C ASP A 518 29.61 -22.15 0.26
N GLY A 519 29.09 -23.05 -0.58
CA GLY A 519 29.40 -23.05 -2.02
C GLY A 519 28.19 -23.33 -2.90
N ILE A 520 28.05 -22.56 -3.98
CA ILE A 520 27.10 -22.82 -5.07
C ILE A 520 27.84 -23.39 -6.29
N PHE A 521 27.25 -24.41 -6.92
CA PHE A 521 27.88 -25.17 -7.99
C PHE A 521 27.01 -25.17 -9.24
N ALA A 522 27.63 -24.86 -10.38
CA ALA A 522 27.03 -25.18 -11.67
C ALA A 522 27.17 -26.69 -11.93
N GLU A 523 26.11 -27.30 -12.45
CA GLU A 523 26.05 -28.74 -12.75
C GLU A 523 26.43 -29.02 -14.20
N GLY A 524 26.26 -28.05 -15.10
CA GLY A 524 26.57 -28.20 -16.52
C GLY A 524 25.87 -27.15 -17.39
N LEU A 525 25.59 -27.53 -18.63
CA LEU A 525 24.77 -26.75 -19.56
C LEU A 525 23.48 -27.52 -19.88
N THR A 526 22.38 -26.80 -20.13
CA THR A 526 21.15 -27.37 -20.72
C THR A 526 21.33 -27.59 -22.22
N ASP A 527 20.34 -28.22 -22.86
CA ASP A 527 20.30 -28.41 -24.32
C ASP A 527 20.32 -27.09 -25.09
N ASP A 528 19.68 -26.06 -24.54
CA ASP A 528 19.71 -24.68 -25.07
C ASP A 528 21.03 -23.94 -24.75
N LEU A 529 22.01 -24.66 -24.19
CA LEU A 529 23.31 -24.18 -23.75
C LEU A 529 23.25 -23.16 -22.62
N ASP A 530 22.17 -23.12 -21.84
CA ASP A 530 22.10 -22.27 -20.64
C ASP A 530 22.79 -22.94 -19.46
N LEU A 531 23.32 -22.13 -18.54
CA LEU A 531 24.02 -22.65 -17.38
C LEU A 531 23.02 -23.34 -16.44
N ARG A 532 23.16 -24.64 -16.25
CA ARG A 532 22.39 -25.40 -15.25
C ARG A 532 23.07 -25.24 -13.90
N VAL A 533 22.39 -24.58 -12.96
CA VAL A 533 22.91 -24.34 -11.61
C VAL A 533 21.94 -24.90 -10.57
N ASP A 534 22.46 -25.64 -9.61
CA ASP A 534 21.73 -25.90 -8.37
C ASP A 534 21.95 -24.69 -7.44
N TYR A 535 20.91 -23.87 -7.30
CA TYR A 535 20.97 -22.62 -6.54
C TYR A 535 21.04 -22.85 -5.02
N GLN A 536 20.81 -24.08 -4.53
CA GLN A 536 20.93 -24.43 -3.12
C GLN A 536 22.42 -24.46 -2.70
N PRO A 537 22.86 -23.61 -1.75
CA PRO A 537 24.21 -23.69 -1.25
C PRO A 537 24.51 -25.06 -0.62
N ARG A 538 25.69 -25.61 -0.92
CA ARG A 538 26.26 -26.76 -0.22
C ARG A 538 27.07 -26.25 0.97
N PHE A 539 26.65 -26.66 2.15
CA PHE A 539 27.20 -26.14 3.40
C PHE A 539 28.60 -26.69 3.70
N GLY A 540 29.47 -25.86 4.26
CA GLY A 540 30.83 -26.27 4.64
C GLY A 540 31.73 -26.67 3.45
N THR A 541 31.35 -26.28 2.23
CA THR A 541 32.05 -26.64 1.00
C THR A 541 32.41 -25.38 0.23
N VAL A 542 33.68 -25.24 -0.17
CA VAL A 542 34.11 -24.12 -1.03
C VAL A 542 33.57 -24.32 -2.44
N GLY A 543 32.69 -23.44 -2.87
CA GLY A 543 32.21 -23.33 -4.25
C GLY A 543 33.35 -22.96 -5.19
N ARG A 544 33.30 -23.49 -6.42
CA ARG A 544 34.27 -23.17 -7.47
C ARG A 544 33.57 -22.45 -8.62
N SER A 545 34.23 -21.43 -9.16
CA SER A 545 33.82 -20.87 -10.45
C SER A 545 34.11 -21.91 -11.54
N THR A 546 33.15 -22.13 -12.43
CA THR A 546 33.24 -23.08 -13.55
C THR A 546 33.27 -22.33 -14.90
N PRO A 547 34.29 -21.50 -15.16
CA PRO A 547 34.40 -20.74 -16.41
C PRO A 547 34.43 -21.64 -17.66
N GLU A 548 34.81 -22.91 -17.52
CA GLU A 548 34.75 -23.92 -18.57
C GLU A 548 33.36 -24.06 -19.20
N PHE A 549 32.27 -23.93 -18.43
CA PHE A 549 30.91 -24.00 -18.97
C PHE A 549 30.57 -22.78 -19.84
N ILE A 550 30.99 -21.58 -19.41
CA ILE A 550 30.81 -20.36 -20.19
C ILE A 550 31.60 -20.44 -21.50
N VAL A 551 32.85 -20.90 -21.44
CA VAL A 551 33.69 -21.07 -22.63
C VAL A 551 33.12 -22.14 -23.56
N SER A 552 32.58 -23.24 -23.02
CA SER A 552 31.87 -24.27 -23.80
C SER A 552 30.71 -23.68 -24.59
N ARG A 553 29.83 -22.92 -23.93
CA ARG A 553 28.71 -22.22 -24.58
C ARG A 553 29.17 -21.29 -25.70
N LEU A 554 30.25 -20.52 -25.48
CA LEU A 554 30.82 -19.62 -26.50
C LEU A 554 31.37 -20.39 -27.71
N VAL A 555 32.01 -21.54 -27.49
CA VAL A 555 32.50 -22.42 -28.57
C VAL A 555 31.35 -22.99 -29.40
N ALA A 556 30.27 -23.43 -28.74
CA ALA A 556 29.07 -23.97 -29.40
C ALA A 556 28.36 -22.88 -30.24
N ASN A 557 28.13 -21.70 -29.65
CA ASN A 557 27.42 -20.58 -30.26
C ASN A 557 28.26 -19.72 -31.23
N ALA A 558 29.52 -20.07 -31.47
CA ALA A 558 30.37 -19.36 -32.41
C ALA A 558 29.75 -19.32 -33.82
N ARG A 559 29.68 -18.12 -34.40
CA ARG A 559 28.99 -17.82 -35.66
C ARG A 559 29.76 -18.32 -36.87
N ASP A 560 31.08 -18.34 -36.77
CA ASP A 560 31.98 -18.80 -37.82
C ASP A 560 33.16 -19.61 -37.28
N ARG A 561 33.97 -20.12 -38.21
CA ARG A 561 35.09 -21.01 -37.91
C ARG A 561 36.23 -20.29 -37.18
N ASP A 562 36.44 -19.01 -37.45
CA ASP A 562 37.54 -18.24 -36.90
C ASP A 562 37.23 -17.84 -35.46
N GLU A 563 35.99 -17.41 -35.18
CA GLU A 563 35.47 -17.18 -33.83
C GLU A 563 35.50 -18.47 -32.99
N ARG A 564 35.07 -19.60 -33.56
CA ARG A 564 35.13 -20.90 -32.89
C ARG A 564 36.58 -21.31 -32.57
N ALA A 565 37.52 -21.05 -33.46
CA ALA A 565 38.94 -21.33 -33.23
C ALA A 565 39.51 -20.43 -32.12
N ALA A 566 39.11 -19.16 -32.07
CA ALA A 566 39.51 -18.23 -31.01
C ALA A 566 38.99 -18.70 -29.63
N PHE A 567 37.71 -19.07 -29.52
CA PHE A 567 37.17 -19.59 -28.25
C PHE A 567 37.79 -20.93 -27.84
N ARG A 568 38.11 -21.83 -28.78
CA ARG A 568 38.86 -23.06 -28.48
C ARG A 568 40.26 -22.78 -27.96
N SER A 569 40.92 -21.74 -28.46
CA SER A 569 42.21 -21.29 -27.93
C SER A 569 42.09 -20.84 -26.46
N ILE A 570 40.99 -20.18 -26.11
CA ILE A 570 40.69 -19.80 -24.71
C ILE A 570 40.33 -21.03 -23.87
N ALA A 571 39.59 -22.00 -24.42
CA ALA A 571 39.25 -23.26 -23.74
C ALA A 571 40.48 -24.02 -23.24
N ALA A 572 41.58 -23.98 -24.00
CA ALA A 572 42.86 -24.58 -23.58
C ALA A 572 43.43 -23.96 -22.30
N ALA A 573 43.15 -22.68 -22.02
CA ALA A 573 43.60 -21.99 -20.80
C ALA A 573 42.74 -22.31 -19.56
N VAL A 574 41.50 -22.76 -19.77
CA VAL A 574 40.51 -22.99 -18.71
C VAL A 574 40.32 -24.49 -18.41
N GLY A 575 40.69 -25.37 -19.36
CA GLY A 575 40.66 -26.83 -19.20
C GLY A 575 39.96 -27.49 -20.38
N GLU A 576 40.71 -27.85 -21.42
CA GLU A 576 40.18 -28.33 -22.71
C GLU A 576 39.32 -29.60 -22.57
N GLU A 577 39.71 -30.54 -21.71
CA GLU A 577 38.96 -31.79 -21.48
C GLU A 577 37.61 -31.54 -20.79
N ALA A 578 37.53 -30.56 -19.87
CA ALA A 578 36.29 -30.20 -19.20
C ALA A 578 35.32 -29.53 -20.18
N VAL A 579 35.84 -28.66 -21.05
CA VAL A 579 35.05 -28.01 -22.11
C VAL A 579 34.51 -29.02 -23.12
N GLN A 580 35.34 -29.96 -23.58
CA GLN A 580 34.89 -30.99 -24.53
C GLN A 580 33.88 -31.97 -23.92
N ARG A 581 34.07 -32.34 -22.65
CA ARG A 581 33.10 -33.19 -21.92
C ARG A 581 31.75 -32.50 -21.80
N THR A 582 31.72 -31.22 -21.40
CA THR A 582 30.48 -30.44 -21.29
C THR A 582 29.74 -30.35 -22.62
N LEU A 583 30.47 -30.07 -23.72
CA LEU A 583 29.88 -30.03 -25.06
C LEU A 583 29.34 -31.39 -25.51
N SER A 584 30.01 -32.48 -25.12
CA SER A 584 29.55 -33.83 -25.42
C SER A 584 28.30 -34.15 -24.60
N ASP A 585 28.30 -33.87 -23.29
CA ASP A 585 27.15 -34.19 -22.43
C ASP A 585 25.89 -33.44 -22.88
N ALA A 586 26.01 -32.16 -23.30
CA ALA A 586 24.90 -31.38 -23.87
C ALA A 586 24.43 -31.86 -25.27
N GLU A 587 25.25 -32.60 -26.03
CA GLU A 587 24.86 -33.18 -27.32
C GLU A 587 24.15 -34.54 -27.17
N TRP A 588 24.29 -35.22 -26.02
CA TRP A 588 23.79 -36.59 -25.80
C TRP A 588 22.51 -36.68 -24.95
N GLU A 589 22.12 -35.62 -24.25
CA GLU A 589 20.82 -35.54 -23.53
C GLU A 589 19.62 -35.16 -24.45
N GLY A 590 19.88 -34.84 -25.74
CA GLY A 590 18.89 -34.47 -26.75
C GLY A 590 18.29 -35.60 -27.62
#